data_AF-A0A1H3FG05-F1
#
_entry.id   AF-A0A1H3FG05-F1
#
_cell.length_a   1.000
_cell.length_b   1.000
_cell.length_c   1.000
_cell.angle_alpha   90.00
_cell.angle_beta   90.00
_cell.angle_gamma   90.00
#
_symmetry.space_group_name_H-M   'P 1'
#
loop_
_entity.id
_entity.type
_entity.pdbx_description
1 polymer ?
#
loop_
_entity_poly.entity_id
_entity_poly.type
_entity_poly.pdbx_seq_one_letter_code
_entity_poly.pdbx_strand_id
1 'polypeptide(L)'
;MEQYRIDTNNGLEFGLYTLGDHLANPETGKRISAKQRIQEIIELAKLAEQAGIEFFSVGESHQEYFATQAHSVVLAAIAQATTTMKIGSSSTIISTSDPVRVYEDFATIDL
;
A
#
# COMPACT_ATOMS: atom_id res chain seq x y z
N MET A 1 -24.39 -8.40 14.13
CA MET A 1 -23.23 -7.86 13.40
C MET A 1 -23.12 -6.34 13.54
N GLU A 2 -24.23 -5.60 13.72
CA GLU A 2 -24.21 -4.16 14.06
C GLU A 2 -23.35 -3.80 15.27
N GLN A 3 -23.31 -4.65 16.32
CA GLN A 3 -22.44 -4.43 17.47
C GLN A 3 -20.94 -4.39 17.11
N TYR A 4 -20.56 -4.96 15.96
CA TYR A 4 -19.21 -4.94 15.41
C TYR A 4 -19.04 -3.91 14.29
N ARG A 5 -20.06 -3.07 14.05
CA ARG A 5 -20.10 -2.07 12.95
C ARG A 5 -19.92 -2.67 11.55
N ILE A 6 -20.36 -3.92 11.36
CA ILE A 6 -20.35 -4.59 10.05
C ILE A 6 -21.76 -4.49 9.45
N ASP A 7 -21.86 -3.84 8.29
CA ASP A 7 -23.07 -3.82 7.46
C ASP A 7 -23.04 -5.00 6.49
N THR A 8 -23.96 -5.94 6.69
CA THR A 8 -24.03 -7.18 5.88
C THR A 8 -24.54 -6.96 4.46
N ASN A 9 -25.05 -5.76 4.14
CA ASN A 9 -25.48 -5.43 2.78
C ASN A 9 -24.30 -5.03 1.86
N ASN A 10 -23.15 -4.64 2.43
CA ASN A 10 -22.00 -4.12 1.68
C ASN A 10 -21.09 -5.21 1.08
N GLY A 11 -21.46 -6.49 1.18
CA GLY A 11 -20.60 -7.59 0.73
C GLY A 11 -19.32 -7.74 1.56
N LEU A 12 -18.45 -8.67 1.15
CA LEU A 12 -17.12 -8.85 1.73
C LEU A 12 -16.09 -8.45 0.68
N GLU A 13 -15.17 -7.55 1.05
CA GLU A 13 -14.05 -7.17 0.18
C GLU A 13 -12.79 -7.94 0.57
N PHE A 14 -12.06 -8.44 -0.44
CA PHE A 14 -10.74 -9.02 -0.24
C PHE A 14 -9.65 -8.05 -0.68
N GLY A 15 -8.63 -7.90 0.17
CA GLY A 15 -7.53 -6.96 -0.06
C GLY A 15 -6.16 -7.54 0.23
N LEU A 16 -5.14 -6.90 -0.34
CA LEU A 16 -3.73 -7.17 -0.08
C LEU A 16 -3.09 -5.97 0.63
N TYR A 17 -2.08 -6.26 1.46
CA TYR A 17 -1.25 -5.22 2.04
C TYR A 17 0.22 -5.62 2.04
N THR A 18 1.10 -4.62 2.04
CA THR A 18 2.54 -4.80 2.22
C THR A 18 3.12 -3.67 3.06
N LEU A 19 4.09 -3.99 3.93
CA LEU A 19 4.91 -3.00 4.62
C LEU A 19 6.15 -2.59 3.82
N GLY A 20 6.29 -3.10 2.58
CA GLY A 20 7.43 -2.81 1.73
C GLY A 20 8.68 -3.61 2.06
N ASP A 21 8.52 -4.82 2.61
CA ASP A 21 9.62 -5.72 2.99
C ASP A 21 10.71 -5.78 1.92
N HIS A 22 11.94 -5.48 2.32
CA HIS A 22 13.11 -5.35 1.45
C HIS A 22 14.21 -6.27 1.95
N LEU A 23 13.87 -7.56 2.02
CA LEU A 23 14.74 -8.61 2.54
C LEU A 23 15.67 -9.16 1.46
N ALA A 24 16.78 -9.74 1.90
CA ALA A 24 17.64 -10.51 1.00
C ALA A 24 16.95 -11.81 0.59
N ASN A 25 17.19 -12.25 -0.64
CA ASN A 25 16.74 -13.57 -1.08
C ASN A 25 17.39 -14.66 -0.21
N PRO A 26 16.61 -15.60 0.37
CA PRO A 26 17.12 -16.55 1.36
C PRO A 26 18.08 -17.60 0.79
N GLU A 27 18.04 -17.86 -0.52
CA GLU A 27 18.90 -18.84 -1.18
C GLU A 27 20.25 -18.23 -1.60
N THR A 28 20.24 -16.96 -2.03
CA THR A 28 21.42 -16.29 -2.62
C THR A 28 22.05 -15.27 -1.69
N GLY A 29 21.36 -14.84 -0.63
CA GLY A 29 21.76 -13.74 0.24
C GLY A 29 21.77 -12.37 -0.42
N LYS A 30 21.39 -12.26 -1.71
CA LYS A 30 21.39 -10.99 -2.44
C LYS A 30 20.09 -10.23 -2.20
N ARG A 31 20.21 -8.95 -1.89
CA ARG A 31 19.09 -8.02 -1.81
C ARG A 31 18.99 -7.23 -3.12
N ILE A 32 17.79 -7.11 -3.66
CA ILE A 32 17.50 -6.26 -4.81
C ILE A 32 17.64 -4.78 -4.44
N SER A 33 17.62 -3.87 -5.41
CA SER A 33 17.61 -2.43 -5.09
C SER A 33 16.25 -1.99 -4.53
N ALA A 34 16.22 -0.92 -3.71
CA ALA A 34 14.94 -0.34 -3.25
C ALA A 34 14.07 0.13 -4.43
N LYS A 35 14.70 0.66 -5.48
CA LYS A 35 14.04 1.02 -6.75
C LYS A 35 13.30 -0.19 -7.34
N GLN A 36 13.97 -1.33 -7.45
CA GLN A 36 13.36 -2.55 -7.96
C GLN A 36 12.21 -3.00 -7.04
N ARG A 37 12.39 -2.94 -5.72
CA ARG A 37 11.33 -3.32 -4.79
C ARG A 37 10.07 -2.46 -4.94
N ILE A 38 10.22 -1.15 -5.09
CA ILE A 38 9.09 -0.25 -5.36
C ILE A 38 8.40 -0.61 -6.69
N GLN A 39 9.17 -0.91 -7.74
CA GLN A 39 8.59 -1.36 -9.02
C GLN A 39 7.80 -2.67 -8.86
N GLU A 40 8.33 -3.64 -8.10
CA GLU A 40 7.62 -4.89 -7.80
C GLU A 40 6.32 -4.67 -7.02
N ILE A 41 6.27 -3.69 -6.12
CA ILE A 41 5.03 -3.34 -5.38
C ILE A 41 3.98 -2.77 -6.33
N ILE A 42 4.38 -1.88 -7.25
CA ILE A 42 3.46 -1.31 -8.25
C ILE A 42 2.95 -2.42 -9.19
N GLU A 43 3.83 -3.31 -9.67
CA GLU A 43 3.42 -4.45 -10.49
C GLU A 43 2.53 -5.43 -9.73
N LEU A 44 2.77 -5.66 -8.44
CA LEU A 44 1.88 -6.47 -7.61
C LEU A 44 0.48 -5.85 -7.51
N ALA A 45 0.36 -4.54 -7.35
CA ALA A 45 -0.94 -3.87 -7.31
C ALA A 45 -1.70 -4.02 -8.64
N LYS A 46 -1.02 -3.88 -9.79
CA LYS A 46 -1.61 -4.14 -11.11
C LYS A 46 -2.10 -5.57 -11.27
N LEU A 47 -1.29 -6.54 -10.82
CA LEU A 47 -1.65 -7.97 -10.86
C LEU A 47 -2.82 -8.28 -9.92
N ALA A 48 -2.86 -7.64 -8.74
CA ALA A 48 -3.96 -7.79 -7.79
C ALA A 48 -5.29 -7.31 -8.39
N GLU A 49 -5.29 -6.12 -9.02
CA GLU A 49 -6.46 -5.60 -9.72
C GLU A 49 -6.91 -6.55 -10.85
N GLN A 50 -5.97 -7.04 -11.67
CA GLN A 50 -6.28 -8.00 -12.75
C GLN A 50 -6.85 -9.33 -12.23
N ALA A 51 -6.48 -9.73 -11.01
CA ALA A 51 -7.00 -10.92 -10.34
C ALA A 51 -8.36 -10.70 -9.64
N GLY A 52 -8.90 -9.48 -9.67
CA GLY A 52 -10.17 -9.14 -9.03
C GLY A 52 -10.08 -8.85 -7.53
N ILE A 53 -8.90 -8.53 -7.01
CA ILE A 53 -8.73 -8.01 -5.64
C ILE A 53 -9.27 -6.58 -5.58
N GLU A 54 -10.05 -6.28 -4.55
CA GLU A 54 -10.83 -5.04 -4.45
C GLU A 54 -10.06 -3.91 -3.74
N PHE A 55 -9.04 -4.26 -2.94
CA PHE A 55 -8.27 -3.31 -2.15
C PHE A 55 -6.77 -3.63 -2.10
N PHE A 56 -5.92 -2.62 -2.26
CA PHE A 56 -4.47 -2.74 -2.07
C PHE A 56 -3.94 -1.66 -1.14
N SER A 57 -3.11 -2.03 -0.16
CA SER A 57 -2.56 -1.05 0.77
C SER A 57 -1.06 -1.15 1.01
N VAL A 58 -0.46 0.01 1.26
CA VAL A 58 0.96 0.17 1.53
C VAL A 58 1.16 0.75 2.92
N GLY A 59 1.96 0.08 3.74
CA GLY A 59 2.31 0.56 5.07
C GLY A 59 3.57 1.42 5.10
N GLU A 60 3.64 2.28 6.10
CA GLU A 60 4.81 3.09 6.43
C GLU A 60 5.76 2.31 7.35
N SER A 61 7.05 2.24 6.98
CA SER A 61 8.10 1.70 7.85
C SER A 61 9.41 2.43 7.61
N HIS A 62 10.07 2.83 8.70
CA HIS A 62 11.37 3.53 8.71
C HIS A 62 12.51 2.62 9.18
N GLN A 63 12.31 1.30 9.14
CA GLN A 63 13.32 0.32 9.55
C GLN A 63 14.20 -0.09 8.36
N GLU A 64 15.41 -0.57 8.63
CA GLU A 64 16.46 -0.89 7.64
C GLU A 64 16.01 -1.82 6.50
N TYR A 65 15.03 -2.69 6.75
CA TYR A 65 14.61 -3.75 5.85
C TYR A 65 13.26 -3.51 5.17
N PHE A 66 12.88 -2.23 4.99
CA PHE A 66 11.65 -1.85 4.30
C PHE A 66 11.91 -0.71 3.30
N ALA A 67 11.09 -0.64 2.26
CA ALA A 67 11.26 0.31 1.15
C ALA A 67 10.18 1.41 1.09
N THR A 68 9.14 1.35 1.90
CA THR A 68 7.93 2.19 1.76
C THR A 68 7.79 3.27 2.85
N GLN A 69 8.90 3.85 3.32
CA GLN A 69 8.88 4.97 4.27
C GLN A 69 8.09 6.20 3.80
N ALA A 70 7.95 6.39 2.48
CA ALA A 70 7.12 7.41 1.85
C ALA A 70 5.94 6.75 1.14
N HIS A 71 5.08 6.08 1.91
CA HIS A 71 3.97 5.26 1.38
C HIS A 71 2.97 6.07 0.57
N SER A 72 2.73 7.35 0.86
CA SER A 72 1.87 8.22 0.03
C SER A 72 2.41 8.36 -1.40
N VAL A 73 3.72 8.51 -1.57
CA VAL A 73 4.37 8.58 -2.89
C VAL A 73 4.23 7.25 -3.64
N VAL A 74 4.37 6.12 -2.95
CA VAL A 74 4.18 4.79 -3.55
C VAL A 74 2.72 4.59 -3.96
N LEU A 75 1.77 5.02 -3.12
CA LEU A 75 0.34 4.97 -3.42
C LEU A 75 -0.03 5.83 -4.63
N ALA A 76 0.55 7.03 -4.79
CA ALA A 76 0.35 7.85 -5.98
C ALA A 76 0.79 7.13 -7.27
N ALA A 77 1.92 6.40 -7.21
CA ALA A 77 2.38 5.59 -8.34
C ALA A 77 1.46 4.40 -8.62
N ILE A 78 0.88 3.79 -7.58
CA ILE A 78 -0.13 2.73 -7.72
C ILE A 78 -1.42 3.30 -8.33
N ALA A 79 -1.90 4.46 -7.85
CA ALA A 79 -3.11 5.12 -8.34
C ALA A 79 -3.06 5.31 -9.87
N GLN A 80 -1.93 5.79 -10.38
CA GLN A 80 -1.69 5.90 -11.82
C GLN A 80 -1.62 4.52 -12.52
N ALA A 81 -1.08 3.49 -11.86
CA ALA A 81 -0.89 2.18 -12.47
C ALA A 81 -2.16 1.32 -12.52
N THR A 82 -3.19 1.64 -11.72
CA THR A 82 -4.45 0.89 -11.58
C THR A 82 -5.65 1.73 -12.01
N THR A 83 -6.85 1.13 -12.08
CA THR A 83 -8.02 1.80 -12.71
C THR A 83 -9.31 1.77 -11.88
N THR A 84 -9.50 0.75 -11.05
CA THR A 84 -10.77 0.45 -10.35
C THR A 84 -10.57 0.03 -8.90
N MET A 85 -9.43 -0.57 -8.58
CA MET A 85 -9.11 -1.07 -7.25
C MET A 85 -8.98 0.09 -6.26
N LYS A 86 -9.54 -0.08 -5.06
CA LYS A 86 -9.35 0.87 -3.96
C LYS A 86 -7.92 0.77 -3.44
N ILE A 87 -7.33 1.91 -3.06
CA ILE A 87 -5.99 1.93 -2.47
C ILE A 87 -5.97 2.72 -1.16
N GLY A 88 -5.02 2.41 -0.28
CA GLY A 88 -4.88 3.13 0.97
C GLY A 88 -3.62 2.80 1.77
N SER A 89 -3.43 3.48 2.90
CA SER A 89 -2.31 3.18 3.81
C SER A 89 -2.63 2.09 4.83
N SER A 90 -1.64 1.30 5.22
CA SER A 90 -1.75 0.26 6.26
C SER A 90 -0.46 0.11 7.09
N SER A 91 0.02 1.13 7.79
CA SER A 91 -0.66 2.37 8.23
C SER A 91 0.15 3.62 7.92
N THR A 92 -0.49 4.80 7.96
CA THR A 92 0.20 6.09 8.11
C THR A 92 0.48 6.31 9.59
N ILE A 93 1.73 6.55 9.96
CA ILE A 93 2.14 6.82 11.35
C ILE A 93 1.83 8.29 11.68
N ILE A 94 0.55 8.57 11.89
CA ILE A 94 0.04 9.95 12.04
C ILE A 94 0.65 10.70 13.23
N SER A 95 1.10 9.99 14.26
CA SER A 95 1.75 10.60 15.44
C SER A 95 3.09 11.27 15.13
N THR A 96 3.71 10.95 14.00
CA THR A 96 5.01 11.48 13.56
C THR A 96 4.91 12.35 12.30
N SER A 97 3.70 12.60 11.81
CA SER A 97 3.45 13.30 10.54
C SER A 97 2.56 14.52 10.74
N ASP A 98 2.72 15.55 9.91
CA ASP A 98 1.82 16.70 9.89
C ASP A 98 0.46 16.25 9.30
N PRO A 99 -0.65 16.32 10.06
CA PRO A 99 -1.95 15.86 9.59
C PRO A 99 -2.47 16.66 8.39
N VAL A 100 -2.06 17.93 8.21
CA VAL A 100 -2.43 18.71 7.02
C VAL A 100 -1.74 18.13 5.80
N ARG A 101 -0.46 17.76 5.90
CA ARG A 101 0.27 17.11 4.80
C ARG A 101 -0.28 15.73 4.48
N VAL A 102 -0.62 14.94 5.49
CA VAL A 102 -1.28 13.65 5.27
C VAL A 102 -2.60 13.85 4.54
N TYR A 103 -3.41 14.82 4.94
CA TYR A 103 -4.66 15.10 4.24
C TYR A 103 -4.43 15.53 2.78
N GLU A 104 -3.51 16.48 2.54
CA GLU A 104 -3.19 16.97 1.19
C GLU A 104 -2.67 15.86 0.26
N ASP A 105 -1.77 15.00 0.75
CA ASP A 105 -1.22 13.88 -0.01
C ASP A 105 -2.33 12.92 -0.43
N PHE A 106 -3.15 12.46 0.52
CA PHE A 106 -4.20 11.48 0.24
C PHE A 106 -5.36 12.08 -0.56
N ALA A 107 -5.70 13.35 -0.35
CA ALA A 107 -6.68 14.06 -1.17
C ALA A 107 -6.19 14.22 -2.61
N THR A 108 -4.88 14.36 -2.83
CA THR A 108 -4.30 14.43 -4.18
C THR A 108 -4.29 13.06 -4.86
N ILE A 109 -4.04 11.98 -4.11
CA ILE A 109 -4.10 10.60 -4.61
C ILE A 109 -5.53 10.22 -5.03
N ASP A 110 -6.55 10.80 -4.41
CA ASP A 110 -7.98 10.56 -4.69
C ASP A 110 -8.48 11.24 -5.98
N LEU A 111 -7.68 12.11 -6.62
CA LEU A 111 -8.02 12.81 -7.87
C LEU A 111 -7.73 11.97 -9.12
#